data_AF-A0A7J7NDZ2-F1
#
_entry.id   AF-A0A7J7NDZ2-F1
#
_cell.length_a   1.000
_cell.length_b   1.000
_cell.length_c   1.000
_cell.angle_alpha   90.00
_cell.angle_beta   90.00
_cell.angle_gamma   90.00
#
_symmetry.space_group_name_H-M   'P 1'
#
loop_
_entity.id
_entity.type
_entity.pdbx_description
1 polymer ?
#
loop_
_entity_poly.entity_id
_entity_poly.type
_entity_poly.pdbx_seq_one_letter_code
_entity_poly.pdbx_strand_id
1 'polypeptide(L)'
;MQLRFLSRFHHCKPRNHFFSLKPSSNMEISSPTSSQSVLILSGKSSLETQHAQLIKKNGTLKLPEDDTGVSVFARSSEGSLETFDVGLYMSLVSTEKFGRFLMWSPRLSSTQDLVSRNFCELPIGAVCVADIQFKGRGRSKNVWESPIGCLLFSFTLQMEDGRIVPLLQYVVSLAVTEAIKDVCYANGLPYLDIRIKWPNDLFLNGLKVGGILCTSTYRSKTFNVTIGIGLNVDNEKPTTSLNAVLQDLTSVAYKLRREEILAAFFKRFENFFNVFLTQGFQALEGPYCKTWLHSGQKVVIKEEIEGQLEKEVAVTIQGLTSSGYLLAIGEDNQLYELHPDGNSLDFFKGLIRRKL
;
A
#
# COMPACT_ATOMS: atom_id res chain seq x y z
N MET A 1 12.75 -49.45 16.57
CA MET A 1 13.90 -49.74 15.70
C MET A 1 13.87 -48.73 14.56
N GLN A 2 14.99 -48.05 14.32
CA GLN A 2 15.20 -46.95 13.36
C GLN A 2 14.65 -47.23 11.95
N LEU A 3 14.38 -46.16 11.19
CA LEU A 3 14.89 -45.90 9.82
C LEU A 3 14.35 -44.53 9.33
N ARG A 4 15.16 -43.45 9.42
CA ARG A 4 16.03 -42.86 8.38
C ARG A 4 15.28 -42.25 7.18
N PHE A 5 15.18 -40.91 7.21
CA PHE A 5 14.96 -40.04 6.08
C PHE A 5 16.19 -40.05 5.13
N LEU A 6 15.95 -40.06 3.83
CA LEU A 6 16.94 -39.71 2.80
C LEU A 6 16.37 -38.61 1.90
N SER A 7 17.04 -37.46 1.93
CA SER A 7 16.92 -36.36 0.99
C SER A 7 17.64 -36.70 -0.31
N ARG A 8 17.05 -36.32 -1.45
CA ARG A 8 17.78 -36.11 -2.71
C ARG A 8 17.22 -34.89 -3.43
N PHE A 9 17.91 -33.77 -3.30
CA PHE A 9 17.88 -32.67 -4.26
C PHE A 9 18.82 -33.01 -5.42
N HIS A 10 18.32 -32.99 -6.65
CA HIS A 10 19.17 -33.06 -7.84
C HIS A 10 19.63 -31.65 -8.25
N HIS A 11 20.95 -31.44 -8.22
CA HIS A 11 21.63 -30.33 -8.86
C HIS A 11 21.56 -30.46 -10.39
N CYS A 12 21.05 -29.44 -11.08
CA CYS A 12 21.22 -29.27 -12.51
C CYS A 12 22.14 -28.07 -12.76
N LYS A 13 23.34 -28.31 -13.31
CA LYS A 13 24.27 -27.27 -13.80
C LYS A 13 23.79 -26.76 -15.17
N PRO A 14 23.94 -25.47 -15.50
CA PRO A 14 23.71 -24.99 -16.87
C PRO A 14 24.93 -25.26 -17.76
N ARG A 15 24.68 -25.67 -19.02
CA ARG A 15 25.67 -25.75 -20.11
C ARG A 15 25.70 -24.43 -20.87
N ASN A 16 26.89 -23.87 -21.04
CA ASN A 16 27.16 -22.76 -21.94
C ASN A 16 27.16 -23.26 -23.39
N HIS A 17 26.26 -22.73 -24.23
CA HIS A 17 26.46 -22.67 -25.67
C HIS A 17 26.31 -21.23 -26.12
N PHE A 18 27.44 -20.63 -26.50
CA PHE A 18 27.52 -19.38 -27.23
C PHE A 18 26.98 -19.60 -28.65
N PHE A 19 25.86 -18.96 -28.99
CA PHE A 19 25.54 -18.62 -30.37
C PHE A 19 25.43 -17.10 -30.48
N SER A 20 26.36 -16.52 -31.23
CA SER A 20 26.43 -15.11 -31.58
C SER A 20 25.38 -14.83 -32.66
N LEU A 21 24.36 -14.05 -32.31
CA LEU A 21 23.47 -13.39 -33.27
C LEU A 21 23.62 -11.89 -33.06
N LYS A 22 24.11 -11.21 -34.10
CA LYS A 22 24.29 -9.75 -34.16
C LYS A 22 22.94 -9.05 -33.96
N PRO A 23 22.85 -7.98 -33.15
CA PRO A 23 21.69 -7.09 -33.16
C PRO A 23 21.74 -6.22 -34.43
N SER A 24 20.71 -6.30 -35.26
CA SER A 24 20.45 -5.36 -36.34
C SER A 24 19.78 -4.09 -35.80
N SER A 25 20.36 -2.95 -36.18
CA SER A 25 19.83 -1.58 -36.17
C SER A 25 19.27 -1.04 -34.84
N ASN A 26 20.10 -0.24 -34.16
CA ASN A 26 19.70 0.73 -33.16
C ASN A 26 18.58 1.65 -33.70
N MET A 27 17.36 1.51 -33.15
CA MET A 27 16.53 2.69 -32.93
C MET A 27 17.01 3.30 -31.62
N GLU A 28 17.82 4.35 -31.74
CA GLU A 28 18.11 5.25 -30.63
C GLU A 28 16.79 5.84 -30.14
N ILE A 29 16.31 5.35 -28.99
CA ILE A 29 15.33 6.09 -28.21
C ILE A 29 16.08 7.31 -27.71
N SER A 30 15.80 8.45 -28.34
CA SER A 30 16.21 9.75 -27.87
C SER A 30 15.87 9.88 -26.39
N SER A 31 16.89 10.22 -25.60
CA SER A 31 16.72 10.62 -24.22
C SER A 31 15.68 11.75 -24.17
N PRO A 32 14.61 11.66 -23.36
CA PRO A 32 13.71 12.79 -23.20
C PRO A 32 14.49 13.88 -22.46
N THR A 33 14.89 14.88 -23.24
CA THR A 33 15.22 16.22 -22.78
C THR A 33 14.20 16.65 -21.73
N SER A 34 14.69 17.16 -20.60
CA SER A 34 13.96 17.64 -19.41
C SER A 34 12.44 17.81 -19.59
N SER A 35 11.67 16.73 -19.54
CA SER A 35 10.21 16.83 -19.64
C SER A 35 9.72 17.38 -18.30
N GLN A 36 9.32 18.65 -18.27
CA GLN A 36 8.61 19.21 -17.12
C GLN A 36 7.44 18.27 -16.80
N SER A 37 7.46 17.66 -15.61
CA SER A 37 6.36 16.82 -15.14
C SER A 37 5.17 17.71 -14.80
N VAL A 38 3.97 17.14 -14.75
CA VAL A 38 2.72 17.89 -14.49
C VAL A 38 2.03 17.39 -13.23
N LEU A 39 1.29 18.26 -12.55
CA LEU A 39 0.37 17.91 -11.46
C LEU A 39 -1.02 18.39 -11.83
N ILE A 40 -1.92 17.46 -12.12
CA ILE A 40 -3.30 17.73 -12.53
C ILE A 40 -4.22 17.65 -11.32
N LEU A 41 -4.90 18.74 -11.03
CA LEU A 41 -5.91 18.87 -9.99
C LEU A 41 -7.30 18.67 -10.59
N SER A 42 -8.09 17.77 -10.02
CA SER A 42 -9.45 17.45 -10.47
C SER A 42 -10.40 17.28 -9.29
N GLY A 43 -11.61 17.79 -9.42
CA GLY A 43 -12.67 17.65 -8.42
C GLY A 43 -13.87 16.87 -8.95
N LYS A 44 -14.52 16.08 -8.07
CA LYS A 44 -15.74 15.32 -8.41
C LYS A 44 -16.97 16.22 -8.58
N SER A 45 -17.06 17.29 -7.81
CA SER A 45 -18.15 18.29 -7.84
C SER A 45 -17.68 19.64 -8.35
N SER A 46 -18.63 20.55 -8.59
CA SER A 46 -18.35 21.95 -8.90
C SER A 46 -17.54 22.65 -7.80
N LEU A 47 -17.84 22.37 -6.53
CA LEU A 47 -17.11 22.93 -5.39
C LEU A 47 -15.64 22.49 -5.40
N GLU A 48 -15.39 21.19 -5.54
CA GLU A 48 -14.01 20.66 -5.58
C GLU A 48 -13.26 21.14 -6.83
N THR A 49 -13.96 21.30 -7.96
CA THR A 49 -13.39 21.86 -9.20
C THR A 49 -13.00 23.33 -9.01
N GLN A 50 -13.85 24.14 -8.37
CA GLN A 50 -13.52 25.52 -8.03
C GLN A 50 -12.33 25.60 -7.08
N HIS A 51 -12.26 24.71 -6.08
CA HIS A 51 -11.11 24.62 -5.17
C HIS A 51 -9.81 24.32 -5.92
N ALA A 52 -9.84 23.38 -6.87
CA ALA A 52 -8.69 23.06 -7.72
C ALA A 52 -8.22 24.28 -8.55
N GLN A 53 -9.17 25.04 -9.10
CA GLN A 53 -8.87 26.28 -9.84
C GLN A 53 -8.26 27.36 -8.94
N LEU A 54 -8.76 27.50 -7.71
CA LEU A 54 -8.22 28.46 -6.72
C LEU A 54 -6.79 28.09 -6.31
N ILE A 55 -6.52 26.82 -6.03
CA ILE A 55 -5.17 26.34 -5.73
C ILE A 55 -4.21 26.67 -6.87
N LYS A 56 -4.60 26.37 -8.12
CA LYS A 56 -3.80 26.68 -9.31
C LYS A 56 -3.56 28.19 -9.44
N LYS A 57 -4.63 28.99 -9.33
CA LYS A 57 -4.57 30.46 -9.51
C LYS A 57 -3.69 31.13 -8.46
N ASN A 58 -3.80 30.69 -7.21
CA ASN A 58 -3.09 31.31 -6.09
C ASN A 58 -1.67 30.72 -5.89
N GLY A 59 -1.35 29.58 -6.53
CA GLY A 59 -0.05 28.93 -6.38
C GLY A 59 0.21 28.43 -4.95
N THR A 60 -0.82 27.98 -4.24
CA THR A 60 -0.72 27.65 -2.80
C THR A 60 -0.02 26.32 -2.53
N LEU A 61 0.05 25.42 -3.50
CA LEU A 61 0.74 24.14 -3.33
C LEU A 61 2.26 24.33 -3.24
N LYS A 62 2.82 23.90 -2.12
CA LYS A 62 4.25 23.80 -1.87
C LYS A 62 4.76 22.45 -2.36
N LEU A 63 5.33 22.45 -3.55
CA LEU A 63 5.95 21.25 -4.12
C LEU A 63 7.21 20.87 -3.32
N PRO A 64 7.50 19.57 -3.14
CA PRO A 64 8.81 19.13 -2.65
C PRO A 64 9.96 19.71 -3.48
N GLU A 65 11.15 19.88 -2.87
CA GLU A 65 12.32 20.45 -3.55
C GLU A 65 12.68 19.68 -4.83
N ASP A 66 12.54 18.36 -4.76
CA ASP A 66 12.77 17.44 -5.88
C ASP A 66 11.69 17.52 -6.98
N ASP A 67 10.57 18.17 -6.70
CA ASP A 67 9.43 18.34 -7.60
C ASP A 67 9.28 19.81 -8.07
N THR A 68 10.29 20.66 -7.86
CA THR A 68 10.25 22.09 -8.25
C THR A 68 10.06 22.34 -9.75
N GLY A 69 10.37 21.35 -10.59
CA GLY A 69 10.10 21.38 -12.04
C GLY A 69 8.68 20.94 -12.45
N VAL A 70 7.82 20.56 -11.50
CA VAL A 70 6.45 20.10 -11.77
C VAL A 70 5.51 21.29 -11.97
N SER A 71 4.82 21.33 -13.11
CA SER A 71 3.84 22.38 -13.41
C SER A 71 2.43 21.97 -12.96
N VAL A 72 1.72 22.86 -12.26
CA VAL A 72 0.39 22.58 -11.71
C VAL A 72 -0.72 23.03 -12.68
N PHE A 73 -1.63 22.13 -13.01
CA PHE A 73 -2.78 22.36 -13.87
C PHE A 73 -4.08 22.00 -13.13
N ALA A 74 -5.14 22.78 -13.34
CA ALA A 74 -6.49 22.37 -13.02
C ALA A 74 -7.10 21.79 -14.29
N ARG A 75 -7.70 20.60 -14.22
CA ARG A 75 -8.25 19.91 -15.38
C ARG A 75 -9.35 20.76 -16.02
N SER A 76 -9.11 21.20 -17.26
CA SER A 76 -10.15 21.64 -18.19
C SER A 76 -10.47 20.46 -19.09
N SER A 77 -11.76 20.17 -19.30
CA SER A 77 -12.28 19.00 -20.02
C SER A 77 -11.49 18.61 -21.28
N GLU A 78 -11.11 17.33 -21.31
CA GLU A 78 -10.52 16.53 -22.40
C GLU A 78 -9.17 16.97 -23.00
N GLY A 79 -8.21 16.04 -23.02
CA GLY A 79 -6.99 16.15 -23.82
C GLY A 79 -5.69 16.06 -23.03
N SER A 80 -5.42 14.93 -22.38
CA SER A 80 -4.03 14.50 -22.18
C SER A 80 -3.97 12.97 -22.25
N LEU A 81 -2.89 12.43 -22.84
CA LEU A 81 -2.51 11.03 -22.66
C LEU A 81 -2.12 10.84 -21.18
N GLU A 82 -3.12 10.72 -20.31
CA GLU A 82 -2.92 10.36 -18.92
C GLU A 82 -2.73 8.85 -18.85
N THR A 83 -1.64 8.41 -18.23
CA THR A 83 -1.41 7.00 -17.92
C THR A 83 -2.37 6.50 -16.84
N PHE A 84 -2.83 7.39 -15.95
CA PHE A 84 -3.96 7.15 -15.05
C PHE A 84 -5.19 7.89 -15.57
N ASP A 85 -6.27 7.18 -15.84
CA ASP A 85 -7.49 7.72 -16.43
C ASP A 85 -8.31 8.47 -15.35
N VAL A 86 -8.00 9.75 -15.19
CA VAL A 86 -8.69 10.62 -14.21
C VAL A 86 -10.18 10.72 -14.52
N GLY A 87 -10.56 10.68 -15.80
CA GLY A 87 -11.96 10.73 -16.22
C GLY A 87 -12.76 9.52 -15.75
N LEU A 88 -12.22 8.32 -15.97
CA LEU A 88 -12.79 7.09 -15.46
C LEU A 88 -12.86 7.11 -13.94
N TYR A 89 -11.75 7.40 -13.24
CA TYR A 89 -11.74 7.44 -11.78
C TYR A 89 -12.82 8.38 -11.23
N MET A 90 -12.92 9.59 -11.78
CA MET A 90 -13.94 10.56 -11.38
C MET A 90 -15.35 10.10 -11.69
N SER A 91 -15.57 9.27 -12.71
CA SER A 91 -16.88 8.69 -12.99
C SER A 91 -17.27 7.62 -11.95
N LEU A 92 -16.30 6.86 -11.44
CA LEU A 92 -16.50 5.73 -10.52
C LEU A 92 -16.57 6.14 -9.04
N VAL A 93 -15.85 7.18 -8.62
CA VAL A 93 -15.85 7.62 -7.23
C VAL A 93 -17.24 8.09 -6.80
N SER A 94 -17.76 7.50 -5.71
CA SER A 94 -19.14 7.66 -5.24
C SER A 94 -19.26 7.96 -3.74
N THR A 95 -18.13 8.20 -3.09
CA THR A 95 -18.02 8.55 -1.67
C THR A 95 -18.52 9.96 -1.37
N GLU A 96 -18.79 10.21 -0.09
CA GLU A 96 -19.19 11.52 0.43
C GLU A 96 -17.98 12.42 0.72
N LYS A 97 -16.87 11.86 1.22
CA LYS A 97 -15.71 12.62 1.69
C LYS A 97 -14.40 12.21 1.02
N PHE A 98 -14.12 10.92 0.91
CA PHE A 98 -12.77 10.47 0.55
C PHE A 98 -12.57 10.28 -0.96
N GLY A 99 -11.43 10.71 -1.50
CA GLY A 99 -11.03 10.48 -2.89
C GLY A 99 -11.64 11.44 -3.92
N ARG A 100 -12.46 12.40 -3.49
CA ARG A 100 -13.25 13.26 -4.39
C ARG A 100 -12.47 14.46 -4.95
N PHE A 101 -11.37 14.83 -4.30
CA PHE A 101 -10.39 15.77 -4.82
C PHE A 101 -9.12 15.01 -5.16
N LEU A 102 -8.79 14.92 -6.45
CA LEU A 102 -7.64 14.18 -6.96
C LEU A 102 -6.54 15.15 -7.40
N MET A 103 -5.31 14.83 -7.02
CA MET A 103 -4.10 15.33 -7.63
C MET A 103 -3.42 14.15 -8.31
N TRP A 104 -3.19 14.21 -9.61
CA TRP A 104 -2.47 13.16 -10.34
C TRP A 104 -1.22 13.73 -11.01
N SER A 105 -0.16 12.94 -11.04
CA SER A 105 1.04 13.25 -11.80
C SER A 105 1.67 11.97 -12.39
N PRO A 106 2.21 12.01 -13.62
CA PRO A 106 2.94 10.88 -14.17
C PRO A 106 4.23 10.58 -13.37
N ARG A 107 4.80 11.58 -12.69
CA ARG A 107 6.05 11.42 -11.95
C ARG A 107 6.16 12.44 -10.81
N LEU A 108 6.35 11.92 -9.60
CA LEU A 108 6.60 12.70 -8.39
C LEU A 108 7.74 12.08 -7.56
N SER A 109 8.29 12.85 -6.62
CA SER A 109 9.21 12.33 -5.62
C SER A 109 8.50 11.32 -4.70
N SER A 110 7.41 11.76 -4.06
CA SER A 110 6.60 10.98 -3.11
C SER A 110 5.21 11.63 -2.97
N THR A 111 4.15 10.85 -3.21
CA THR A 111 2.76 11.24 -2.95
C THR A 111 2.55 11.58 -1.47
N GLN A 112 3.19 10.84 -0.57
CA GLN A 112 3.17 11.06 0.88
C GLN A 112 3.74 12.45 1.25
N ASP A 113 4.84 12.83 0.61
CA ASP A 113 5.53 14.10 0.90
C ASP A 113 4.72 15.27 0.35
N LEU A 114 4.15 15.14 -0.86
CA LEU A 114 3.27 16.17 -1.43
C LEU A 114 2.05 16.41 -0.54
N VAL A 115 1.36 15.35 -0.13
CA VAL A 115 0.14 15.46 0.69
C VAL A 115 0.46 16.01 2.08
N SER A 116 1.46 15.48 2.77
CA SER A 116 1.80 15.91 4.14
C SER A 116 2.24 17.37 4.20
N ARG A 117 3.01 17.86 3.23
CA ARG A 117 3.43 19.27 3.14
C ARG A 117 2.28 20.23 2.91
N ASN A 118 1.25 19.77 2.19
CA ASN A 118 0.11 20.59 1.77
C ASN A 118 -1.17 20.28 2.54
N PHE A 119 -1.08 19.54 3.65
CA PHE A 119 -2.25 19.01 4.36
C PHE A 119 -3.30 20.08 4.69
N CYS A 120 -2.87 21.29 5.06
CA CYS A 120 -3.77 22.39 5.43
C CYS A 120 -4.42 23.10 4.22
N GLU A 121 -3.85 22.98 3.02
CA GLU A 121 -4.40 23.55 1.78
C GLU A 121 -5.36 22.57 1.08
N LEU A 122 -5.30 21.30 1.46
CA LEU A 122 -6.05 20.22 0.86
C LEU A 122 -7.31 19.92 1.70
N PRO A 123 -8.45 19.61 1.05
CA PRO A 123 -9.60 19.11 1.78
C PRO A 123 -9.28 17.76 2.43
N ILE A 124 -9.98 17.43 3.53
CA ILE A 124 -9.89 16.09 4.11
C ILE A 124 -10.48 15.08 3.12
N GLY A 125 -9.73 14.01 2.85
CA GLY A 125 -10.05 13.04 1.82
C GLY A 125 -9.45 13.35 0.46
N ALA A 126 -8.70 14.46 0.30
CA ALA A 126 -7.91 14.70 -0.91
C ALA A 126 -6.91 13.57 -1.12
N VAL A 127 -6.80 13.10 -2.36
CA VAL A 127 -5.90 12.02 -2.76
C VAL A 127 -4.89 12.51 -3.79
N CYS A 128 -3.62 12.17 -3.58
CA CYS A 128 -2.57 12.29 -4.57
C CYS A 128 -2.28 10.91 -5.17
N VAL A 129 -2.22 10.81 -6.49
CA VAL A 129 -1.83 9.60 -7.23
C VAL A 129 -0.60 9.92 -8.07
N ALA A 130 0.36 8.99 -8.13
CA ALA A 130 1.49 9.06 -9.04
C ALA A 130 1.61 7.77 -9.86
N ASP A 131 2.06 7.86 -11.11
CA ASP A 131 2.43 6.66 -11.86
C ASP A 131 3.80 6.11 -11.45
N ILE A 132 4.74 7.02 -11.12
CA ILE A 132 6.09 6.69 -10.67
C ILE A 132 6.48 7.60 -9.50
N GLN A 133 7.08 7.00 -8.46
CA GLN A 133 7.71 7.72 -7.34
C GLN A 133 9.22 7.48 -7.33
N PHE A 134 10.03 8.51 -7.56
CA PHE A 134 11.49 8.34 -7.56
C PHE A 134 12.14 8.48 -6.17
N LYS A 135 11.35 8.84 -5.14
CA LYS A 135 11.72 8.81 -3.72
C LYS A 135 10.61 8.16 -2.87
N GLY A 136 9.99 7.10 -3.39
CA GLY A 136 8.94 6.35 -2.69
C GLY A 136 9.42 5.85 -1.32
N ARG A 137 8.60 6.00 -0.28
CA ARG A 137 8.95 5.67 1.10
C ARG A 137 8.18 4.45 1.61
N GLY A 138 8.88 3.57 2.30
CA GLY A 138 8.31 2.56 3.20
C GLY A 138 8.59 2.88 4.67
N ARG A 139 8.24 1.95 5.56
CA ARG A 139 8.56 2.06 7.00
C ARG A 139 10.06 1.90 7.25
N SER A 140 10.54 2.45 8.37
CA SER A 140 11.91 2.23 8.90
C SER A 140 13.02 2.43 7.87
N LYS A 141 12.96 3.55 7.11
CA LYS A 141 13.88 3.96 6.04
C LYS A 141 13.89 3.08 4.78
N ASN A 142 13.01 2.08 4.67
CA ASN A 142 12.88 1.31 3.43
C ASN A 142 12.41 2.19 2.28
N VAL A 143 12.92 1.91 1.08
CA VAL A 143 12.47 2.55 -0.17
C VAL A 143 11.35 1.71 -0.77
N TRP A 144 10.32 2.37 -1.30
CA TRP A 144 9.27 1.71 -2.08
C TRP A 144 9.62 1.80 -3.57
N GLU A 145 10.00 0.67 -4.16
CA GLU A 145 10.19 0.53 -5.61
C GLU A 145 8.85 0.71 -6.33
N SER A 146 8.81 1.59 -7.33
CA SER A 146 7.57 1.94 -8.03
C SER A 146 7.71 1.90 -9.56
N PRO A 147 7.86 0.70 -10.15
CA PRO A 147 7.77 0.54 -11.60
C PRO A 147 6.39 1.01 -12.12
N ILE A 148 6.37 1.42 -13.39
CA ILE A 148 5.12 1.80 -14.07
C ILE A 148 4.09 0.67 -13.98
N GLY A 149 2.83 1.01 -13.71
CA GLY A 149 1.74 0.04 -13.49
C GLY A 149 1.43 -0.22 -12.02
N CYS A 150 2.21 0.29 -11.07
CA CYS A 150 1.80 0.38 -9.67
C CYS A 150 0.65 1.39 -9.51
N LEU A 151 -0.22 1.15 -8.52
CA LEU A 151 -1.13 2.14 -7.94
C LEU A 151 -0.45 2.72 -6.70
N LEU A 152 -0.05 3.99 -6.79
CA LEU A 152 0.68 4.69 -5.74
C LEU A 152 -0.14 5.91 -5.35
N PHE A 153 -0.61 5.96 -4.11
CA PHE A 153 -1.41 7.08 -3.68
C PHE A 153 -1.28 7.38 -2.20
N SER A 154 -1.47 8.66 -1.86
CA SER A 154 -1.59 9.10 -0.48
C SER A 154 -2.80 10.00 -0.32
N PHE A 155 -3.46 9.96 0.83
CA PHE A 155 -4.63 10.80 1.09
C PHE A 155 -4.65 11.40 2.49
N THR A 156 -5.39 12.49 2.65
CA THR A 156 -5.56 13.23 3.90
C THR A 156 -6.69 12.63 4.75
N LEU A 157 -6.44 12.51 6.05
CA LEU A 157 -7.42 12.11 7.04
C LEU A 157 -7.16 12.84 8.35
N GLN A 158 -8.20 13.22 9.08
CA GLN A 158 -8.08 13.91 10.37
C GLN A 158 -8.82 13.12 11.45
N MET A 159 -8.21 13.03 12.63
CA MET A 159 -8.80 12.39 13.82
C MET A 159 -8.52 13.22 15.07
N GLU A 160 -9.37 13.09 16.08
CA GLU A 160 -9.15 13.74 17.38
C GLU A 160 -8.51 12.77 18.39
N ASP A 161 -8.95 11.51 18.40
CA ASP A 161 -8.47 10.51 19.34
C ASP A 161 -7.17 9.84 18.86
N GLY A 162 -6.05 10.25 19.45
CA GLY A 162 -4.73 9.70 19.15
C GLY A 162 -4.55 8.23 19.52
N ARG A 163 -5.37 7.67 20.42
CA ARG A 163 -5.24 6.26 20.87
C ARG A 163 -5.58 5.28 19.76
N ILE A 164 -6.47 5.68 18.86
CA ILE A 164 -6.97 4.83 17.78
C ILE A 164 -6.26 5.09 16.44
N VAL A 165 -5.47 6.17 16.31
CA VAL A 165 -4.68 6.47 15.10
C VAL A 165 -3.80 5.28 14.66
N PRO A 166 -3.09 4.56 15.55
CA PRO A 166 -2.29 3.39 15.15
C PRO A 166 -3.10 2.26 14.51
N LEU A 167 -4.40 2.16 14.81
CA LEU A 167 -5.29 1.11 14.29
C LEU A 167 -5.75 1.39 12.84
N LEU A 168 -5.58 2.62 12.34
CA LEU A 168 -5.98 3.00 10.98
C LEU A 168 -5.35 2.11 9.91
N GLN A 169 -4.10 1.68 10.09
CA GLN A 169 -3.43 0.84 9.11
C GLN A 169 -4.17 -0.49 8.88
N TYR A 170 -4.88 -1.00 9.88
CA TYR A 170 -5.68 -2.23 9.77
C TYR A 170 -6.97 -1.99 9.00
N VAL A 171 -7.63 -0.86 9.26
CA VAL A 171 -8.82 -0.42 8.51
C VAL A 171 -8.48 -0.22 7.03
N VAL A 172 -7.36 0.44 6.74
CA VAL A 172 -6.86 0.66 5.39
C VAL A 172 -6.50 -0.67 4.72
N SER A 173 -5.80 -1.57 5.42
CA SER A 173 -5.44 -2.90 4.90
C SER A 173 -6.67 -3.69 4.49
N LEU A 174 -7.67 -3.75 5.39
CA LEU A 174 -8.92 -4.44 5.12
C LEU A 174 -9.66 -3.82 3.94
N ALA A 175 -9.72 -2.48 3.86
CA ALA A 175 -10.35 -1.76 2.76
C ALA A 175 -9.72 -2.10 1.40
N VAL A 176 -8.37 -2.17 1.30
CA VAL A 176 -7.70 -2.55 0.05
C VAL A 176 -8.06 -3.98 -0.35
N THR A 177 -8.04 -4.93 0.59
CA THR A 177 -8.34 -6.33 0.28
C THR A 177 -9.78 -6.54 -0.20
N GLU A 178 -10.76 -5.90 0.46
CA GLU A 178 -12.17 -6.01 0.06
C GLU A 178 -12.47 -5.22 -1.24
N ALA A 179 -11.77 -4.12 -1.49
CA ALA A 179 -11.91 -3.37 -2.74
C ALA A 179 -11.47 -4.20 -3.96
N ILE A 180 -10.34 -4.90 -3.86
CA ILE A 180 -9.86 -5.75 -4.97
C ILE A 180 -10.82 -6.90 -5.21
N LYS A 181 -11.34 -7.50 -4.12
CA LYS A 181 -12.38 -8.53 -4.20
C LYS A 181 -13.65 -8.03 -4.89
N ASP A 182 -14.10 -6.82 -4.58
CA ASP A 182 -15.28 -6.22 -5.23
C ASP A 182 -15.05 -6.00 -6.72
N VAL A 183 -13.87 -5.48 -7.12
CA VAL A 183 -13.53 -5.29 -8.53
C VAL A 183 -13.46 -6.64 -9.26
N CYS A 184 -12.86 -7.67 -8.65
CA CYS A 184 -12.86 -9.02 -9.21
C CYS A 184 -14.29 -9.54 -9.41
N TYR A 185 -15.13 -9.46 -8.37
CA TYR A 185 -16.51 -9.94 -8.42
C TYR A 185 -17.34 -9.22 -9.48
N ALA A 186 -17.26 -7.88 -9.54
CA ALA A 186 -18.02 -7.06 -10.49
C ALA A 186 -17.67 -7.36 -11.96
N ASN A 187 -16.46 -7.87 -12.22
CA ASN A 187 -15.96 -8.19 -13.56
C ASN A 187 -15.91 -9.69 -13.85
N GLY A 188 -16.52 -10.53 -13.00
CA GLY A 188 -16.55 -11.99 -13.21
C GLY A 188 -15.17 -12.66 -13.15
N LEU A 189 -14.22 -12.06 -12.42
CA LEU A 189 -12.87 -12.57 -12.27
C LEU A 189 -12.76 -13.54 -11.08
N PRO A 190 -11.79 -14.47 -11.11
CA PRO A 190 -11.49 -15.29 -9.95
C PRO A 190 -11.08 -14.43 -8.75
N TYR A 191 -11.34 -14.95 -7.56
CA TYR A 191 -10.91 -14.33 -6.31
C TYR A 191 -9.38 -14.35 -6.18
N LEU A 192 -8.78 -13.17 -6.02
CA LEU A 192 -7.38 -13.04 -5.60
C LEU A 192 -7.30 -13.06 -4.07
N ASP A 193 -6.67 -14.11 -3.52
CA ASP A 193 -6.53 -14.30 -2.06
C ASP A 193 -5.43 -13.39 -1.48
N ILE A 194 -5.70 -12.09 -1.46
CA ILE A 194 -4.80 -11.09 -0.90
C ILE A 194 -4.89 -11.13 0.61
N ARG A 195 -3.77 -11.43 1.24
CA ARG A 195 -3.63 -11.60 2.68
C ARG A 195 -2.87 -10.46 3.32
N ILE A 196 -3.24 -10.13 4.55
CA ILE A 196 -2.58 -9.08 5.33
C ILE A 196 -1.43 -9.72 6.12
N LYS A 197 -0.21 -9.25 5.90
CA LYS A 197 0.92 -9.51 6.79
C LYS A 197 1.06 -8.33 7.74
N TRP A 198 0.79 -8.59 9.00
CA TRP A 198 0.85 -7.60 10.06
C TRP A 198 2.25 -6.94 10.12
N PRO A 199 2.32 -5.61 10.32
CA PRO A 199 1.17 -4.74 10.57
C PRO A 199 0.57 -4.05 9.33
N ASN A 200 1.23 -4.07 8.19
CA ASN A 200 0.94 -3.10 7.13
C ASN A 200 1.27 -3.56 5.70
N ASP A 201 1.56 -4.85 5.49
CA ASP A 201 1.92 -5.37 4.17
C ASP A 201 0.81 -6.24 3.59
N LEU A 202 0.67 -6.22 2.26
CA LEU A 202 -0.29 -7.05 1.52
C LEU A 202 0.47 -8.10 0.71
N PHE A 203 0.00 -9.34 0.80
CA PHE A 203 0.64 -10.51 0.21
C PHE A 203 -0.34 -11.28 -0.68
N LEU A 204 0.15 -11.79 -1.80
CA LEU A 204 -0.58 -12.68 -2.70
C LEU A 204 0.37 -13.80 -3.11
N ASN A 205 -0.05 -15.06 -2.95
CA ASN A 205 0.78 -16.25 -3.20
C ASN A 205 2.15 -16.21 -2.48
N GLY A 206 2.18 -15.69 -1.25
CA GLY A 206 3.41 -15.58 -0.45
C GLY A 206 4.36 -14.46 -0.87
N LEU A 207 4.02 -13.67 -1.89
CA LEU A 207 4.81 -12.54 -2.37
C LEU A 207 4.16 -11.22 -1.97
N LYS A 208 4.99 -10.23 -1.63
CA LYS A 208 4.50 -8.89 -1.28
C LYS A 208 4.00 -8.17 -2.54
N VAL A 209 2.74 -7.77 -2.52
CA VAL A 209 2.08 -7.02 -3.61
C VAL A 209 1.69 -5.60 -3.20
N GLY A 210 1.72 -5.28 -1.91
CA GLY A 210 1.38 -3.94 -1.44
C GLY A 210 1.95 -3.61 -0.07
N GLY A 211 1.90 -2.33 0.27
CA GLY A 211 2.31 -1.81 1.57
C GLY A 211 1.58 -0.51 1.91
N ILE A 212 1.34 -0.33 3.21
CA ILE A 212 0.61 0.82 3.76
C ILE A 212 1.53 1.59 4.70
N LEU A 213 1.48 2.92 4.62
CA LEU A 213 2.25 3.85 5.45
C LEU A 213 1.31 4.92 6.01
N CYS A 214 1.02 4.83 7.31
CA CYS A 214 0.31 5.88 8.02
C CYS A 214 1.32 6.75 8.77
N THR A 215 1.33 8.05 8.51
CA THR A 215 2.11 9.04 9.28
C THR A 215 1.17 10.10 9.80
N SER A 216 1.37 10.55 11.04
CA SER A 216 0.54 11.61 11.62
C SER A 216 1.38 12.77 12.13
N THR A 217 0.79 13.96 12.11
CA THR A 217 1.27 15.13 12.85
C THR A 217 0.16 15.63 13.74
N TYR A 218 0.49 16.10 14.94
CA TYR A 218 -0.49 16.66 15.85
C TYR A 218 -0.49 18.19 15.73
N ARG A 219 -1.61 18.77 15.29
CA ARG A 219 -1.77 20.22 15.09
C ARG A 219 -3.19 20.65 15.45
N SER A 220 -3.32 21.78 16.15
CA SER A 220 -4.62 22.37 16.49
C SER A 220 -5.59 21.39 17.17
N LYS A 221 -5.09 20.59 18.12
CA LYS A 221 -5.86 19.56 18.86
C LYS A 221 -6.37 18.38 18.02
N THR A 222 -5.82 18.20 16.82
CA THR A 222 -6.19 17.10 15.91
C THR A 222 -4.94 16.41 15.38
N PHE A 223 -5.07 15.13 15.04
CA PHE A 223 -4.09 14.35 14.31
C PHE A 223 -4.39 14.47 12.81
N ASN A 224 -3.48 15.12 12.09
CA ASN A 224 -3.45 15.13 10.63
C ASN A 224 -2.71 13.89 10.17
N VAL A 225 -3.44 12.90 9.66
CA VAL A 225 -2.92 11.61 9.21
C VAL A 225 -2.81 11.63 7.69
N THR A 226 -1.59 11.45 7.19
CA THR A 226 -1.35 11.14 5.78
C THR A 226 -1.19 9.64 5.64
N ILE A 227 -2.03 9.04 4.80
CA ILE A 227 -2.06 7.59 4.59
C ILE A 227 -1.61 7.32 3.17
N GLY A 228 -0.49 6.61 3.01
CA GLY A 228 0.09 6.20 1.74
C GLY A 228 -0.08 4.71 1.49
N ILE A 229 -0.40 4.35 0.26
CA ILE A 229 -0.55 2.97 -0.20
C ILE A 229 0.23 2.82 -1.50
N GLY A 230 1.09 1.80 -1.54
CA GLY A 230 1.68 1.28 -2.77
C GLY A 230 1.11 -0.10 -3.06
N LEU A 231 0.59 -0.31 -4.26
CA LEU A 231 0.02 -1.59 -4.70
C LEU A 231 0.51 -1.92 -6.11
N ASN A 232 1.01 -3.13 -6.28
CA ASN A 232 1.51 -3.64 -7.56
C ASN A 232 0.35 -4.17 -8.40
N VAL A 233 -0.18 -3.37 -9.34
CA VAL A 233 -1.40 -3.73 -10.09
C VAL A 233 -1.08 -4.37 -11.42
N ASP A 234 -0.40 -3.66 -12.32
CA ASP A 234 -0.05 -4.13 -13.68
C ASP A 234 1.44 -3.95 -14.00
N ASN A 235 2.27 -3.67 -12.99
CA ASN A 235 3.69 -3.47 -13.22
C ASN A 235 4.43 -4.76 -13.60
N GLU A 236 5.56 -4.59 -14.29
CA GLU A 236 6.46 -5.68 -14.65
C GLU A 236 7.42 -6.06 -13.50
N LYS A 237 8.26 -7.07 -13.77
CA LYS A 237 9.37 -7.51 -12.91
C LYS A 237 10.26 -6.33 -12.50
N PRO A 238 10.91 -6.37 -11.32
CA PRO A 238 11.16 -7.55 -10.49
C PRO A 238 10.05 -7.88 -9.48
N THR A 239 9.04 -7.03 -9.31
CA THR A 239 7.95 -7.29 -8.34
C THR A 239 6.80 -8.05 -8.99
N THR A 240 6.01 -8.75 -8.16
CA THR A 240 4.79 -9.43 -8.60
C THR A 240 3.61 -8.46 -8.53
N SER A 241 2.81 -8.43 -9.60
CA SER A 241 1.61 -7.60 -9.70
C SER A 241 0.34 -8.45 -9.69
N LEU A 242 -0.79 -7.82 -9.33
CA LEU A 242 -2.10 -8.49 -9.28
C LEU A 242 -2.49 -9.08 -10.64
N ASN A 243 -2.29 -8.32 -11.72
CA ASN A 243 -2.64 -8.77 -13.07
C ASN A 243 -1.74 -9.90 -13.57
N ALA A 244 -0.48 -9.99 -13.12
CA ALA A 244 0.37 -11.14 -13.44
C ALA A 244 -0.20 -12.43 -12.83
N VAL A 245 -0.61 -12.39 -11.55
CA VAL A 245 -1.25 -13.55 -10.90
C VAL A 245 -2.63 -13.85 -11.50
N LEU A 246 -3.39 -12.82 -11.85
CA LEU A 246 -4.71 -12.98 -12.45
C LEU A 246 -4.63 -13.70 -13.82
N GLN A 247 -3.64 -13.36 -14.65
CA GLN A 247 -3.41 -14.02 -15.94
C GLN A 247 -3.12 -15.53 -15.79
N ASP A 248 -2.50 -15.96 -14.69
CA ASP A 248 -2.27 -17.37 -14.40
C ASP A 248 -3.55 -18.11 -13.95
N LEU A 249 -4.56 -17.38 -13.46
CA LEU A 249 -5.79 -17.93 -12.88
C LEU A 249 -6.98 -17.96 -13.85
N THR A 250 -6.96 -17.16 -14.92
CA THR A 250 -8.10 -17.05 -15.83
C THR A 250 -7.68 -16.72 -17.26
N SER A 251 -8.45 -17.21 -18.23
CA SER A 251 -8.33 -16.86 -19.65
C SER A 251 -9.13 -15.60 -20.02
N VAL A 252 -9.82 -14.98 -19.07
CA VAL A 252 -10.57 -13.75 -19.31
C VAL A 252 -9.60 -12.62 -19.65
N ALA A 253 -9.80 -11.99 -20.81
CA ALA A 253 -8.96 -10.89 -21.31
C ALA A 253 -9.27 -9.55 -20.62
N TYR A 254 -9.38 -9.56 -19.29
CA TYR A 254 -9.62 -8.38 -18.47
C TYR A 254 -8.46 -8.19 -17.51
N LYS A 255 -8.03 -6.93 -17.36
CA LYS A 255 -6.99 -6.51 -16.43
C LYS A 255 -7.61 -5.57 -15.40
N LEU A 256 -7.30 -5.79 -14.13
CA LEU A 256 -7.66 -4.86 -13.07
C LEU A 256 -7.06 -3.49 -13.38
N ARG A 257 -7.90 -2.45 -13.38
CA ARG A 257 -7.44 -1.07 -13.58
C ARG A 257 -7.22 -0.37 -12.24
N ARG A 258 -6.24 0.53 -12.23
CA ARG A 258 -5.84 1.27 -11.03
C ARG A 258 -6.94 2.21 -10.55
N GLU A 259 -7.69 2.77 -11.49
CA GLU A 259 -8.81 3.68 -11.25
C GLU A 259 -9.98 2.95 -10.56
N GLU A 260 -10.31 1.74 -11.02
CA GLU A 260 -11.37 0.92 -10.44
C GLU A 260 -11.02 0.47 -9.03
N ILE A 261 -9.79 0.01 -8.81
CA ILE A 261 -9.29 -0.36 -7.48
C ILE A 261 -9.32 0.86 -6.55
N LEU A 262 -8.85 2.03 -7.00
CA LEU A 262 -8.82 3.23 -6.16
C LEU A 262 -10.24 3.70 -5.77
N ALA A 263 -11.18 3.69 -6.73
CA ALA A 263 -12.56 4.07 -6.46
C ALA A 263 -13.25 3.07 -5.50
N ALA A 264 -13.06 1.77 -5.71
CA ALA A 264 -13.57 0.72 -4.83
C ALA A 264 -12.93 0.80 -3.42
N PHE A 265 -11.63 1.14 -3.35
CA PHE A 265 -10.91 1.36 -2.10
C PHE A 265 -11.56 2.48 -1.30
N PHE A 266 -11.80 3.65 -1.88
CA PHE A 266 -12.39 4.76 -1.12
C PHE A 266 -13.80 4.45 -0.64
N LYS A 267 -14.60 3.73 -1.44
CA LYS A 267 -15.92 3.25 -1.03
C LYS A 267 -15.82 2.31 0.18
N ARG A 268 -14.95 1.31 0.14
CA ARG A 268 -14.74 0.37 1.26
C ARG A 268 -14.15 1.07 2.49
N PHE A 269 -13.19 1.95 2.27
CA PHE A 269 -12.54 2.71 3.32
C PHE A 269 -13.51 3.62 4.04
N GLU A 270 -14.35 4.39 3.34
CA GLU A 270 -15.34 5.28 3.97
C GLU A 270 -16.34 4.49 4.84
N ASN A 271 -16.83 3.36 4.34
CA ASN A 271 -17.71 2.46 5.09
C ASN A 271 -17.02 1.90 6.35
N PHE A 272 -15.81 1.36 6.22
CA PHE A 272 -15.09 0.81 7.37
C PHE A 272 -14.62 1.89 8.33
N PHE A 273 -14.25 3.06 7.85
CA PHE A 273 -13.87 4.19 8.69
C PHE A 273 -15.07 4.67 9.54
N ASN A 274 -16.27 4.70 8.97
CA ASN A 274 -17.49 5.03 9.72
C ASN A 274 -17.79 3.97 10.81
N VAL A 275 -17.67 2.68 10.49
CA VAL A 275 -17.78 1.61 11.50
C VAL A 275 -16.71 1.75 12.58
N PHE A 276 -15.47 2.02 12.19
CA PHE A 276 -14.35 2.18 13.10
C PHE A 276 -14.55 3.36 14.06
N LEU A 277 -15.04 4.50 13.57
CA LEU A 277 -15.31 5.67 14.42
C LEU A 277 -16.50 5.45 15.37
N THR A 278 -17.52 4.70 14.95
CA THR A 278 -18.77 4.54 15.72
C THR A 278 -18.76 3.34 16.67
N GLN A 279 -18.07 2.25 16.30
CA GLN A 279 -18.08 0.97 17.00
C GLN A 279 -16.69 0.51 17.44
N GLY A 280 -15.64 1.25 17.09
CA GLY A 280 -14.25 0.88 17.36
C GLY A 280 -13.71 -0.21 16.44
N PHE A 281 -12.43 -0.54 16.59
CA PHE A 281 -11.77 -1.55 15.74
C PHE A 281 -12.27 -2.97 15.99
N GLN A 282 -12.81 -3.26 17.17
CA GLN A 282 -13.33 -4.58 17.52
C GLN A 282 -14.41 -5.07 16.53
N ALA A 283 -15.22 -4.16 15.99
CA ALA A 283 -16.21 -4.48 14.96
C ALA A 283 -15.59 -4.94 13.62
N LEU A 284 -14.33 -4.58 13.36
CA LEU A 284 -13.59 -4.92 12.14
C LEU A 284 -12.52 -6.00 12.37
N GLU A 285 -12.24 -6.36 13.62
CA GLU A 285 -11.18 -7.30 13.99
C GLU A 285 -11.43 -8.69 13.41
N GLY A 286 -12.66 -9.21 13.49
CA GLY A 286 -13.03 -10.51 12.92
C GLY A 286 -12.72 -10.60 11.42
N PRO A 287 -13.27 -9.70 10.58
CA PRO A 287 -12.91 -9.61 9.16
C PRO A 287 -11.40 -9.45 8.92
N TYR A 288 -10.72 -8.60 9.69
CA TYR A 288 -9.27 -8.39 9.58
C TYR A 288 -8.47 -9.69 9.84
N CYS A 289 -8.74 -10.37 10.96
CA CYS A 289 -8.10 -11.63 11.34
C CYS A 289 -8.49 -12.80 10.43
N LYS A 290 -9.61 -12.73 9.71
CA LYS A 290 -9.93 -13.72 8.67
C LYS A 290 -9.06 -13.54 7.42
N THR A 291 -8.60 -12.32 7.16
CA THR A 291 -7.82 -11.96 5.96
C THR A 291 -6.30 -11.97 6.21
N TRP A 292 -5.84 -11.87 7.45
CA TRP A 292 -4.40 -11.87 7.73
C TRP A 292 -3.72 -13.25 7.58
N LEU A 293 -2.39 -13.29 7.67
CA LEU A 293 -1.58 -14.51 7.58
C LEU A 293 -1.27 -15.18 8.93
N HIS A 294 -1.75 -14.64 10.05
CA HIS A 294 -1.16 -14.92 11.37
C HIS A 294 -2.00 -15.81 12.30
N SER A 295 -3.21 -16.20 11.90
CA SER A 295 -4.08 -17.05 12.74
C SER A 295 -3.41 -18.36 13.12
N GLY A 296 -3.24 -18.60 14.43
CA GLY A 296 -2.65 -19.83 14.96
C GLY A 296 -1.18 -20.03 14.60
N GLN A 297 -0.51 -18.99 14.12
CA GLN A 297 0.89 -19.08 13.71
C GLN A 297 1.77 -19.30 14.93
N LYS A 298 2.56 -20.38 14.91
CA LYS A 298 3.61 -20.61 15.92
C LYS A 298 4.86 -19.82 15.54
N VAL A 299 5.39 -19.08 16.50
CA VAL A 299 6.60 -18.28 16.35
C VAL A 299 7.48 -18.44 17.58
N VAL A 300 8.80 -18.30 17.39
CA VAL A 300 9.77 -18.31 18.47
C VAL A 300 10.21 -16.89 18.77
N ILE A 301 10.04 -16.44 20.01
CA ILE A 301 10.60 -15.19 20.52
C ILE A 301 12.02 -15.48 20.98
N LYS A 302 12.99 -14.75 20.43
CA LYS A 302 14.37 -14.72 20.91
C LYS A 302 14.59 -13.45 21.73
N GLU A 303 14.87 -13.65 23.01
CA GLU A 303 15.35 -12.59 23.90
C GLU A 303 16.86 -12.75 24.11
N GLU A 304 17.60 -11.69 23.84
CA GLU A 304 19.05 -11.64 24.06
C GLU A 304 19.30 -11.09 25.47
N ILE A 305 19.75 -11.95 26.38
CA ILE A 305 20.10 -11.56 27.76
C ILE A 305 21.62 -11.47 27.84
N GLU A 306 22.11 -10.25 28.10
CA GLU A 306 23.51 -9.93 28.42
C GLU A 306 24.56 -10.67 27.58
N GLY A 307 24.33 -10.72 26.25
CA GLY A 307 25.32 -11.17 25.27
C GLY A 307 25.70 -12.66 25.30
N GLN A 308 25.03 -13.52 26.09
CA GLN A 308 25.40 -14.95 26.16
C GLN A 308 24.22 -15.95 26.21
N LEU A 309 23.01 -15.55 26.61
CA LEU A 309 21.86 -16.47 26.62
C LEU A 309 20.73 -15.95 25.73
N GLU A 310 20.52 -16.65 24.61
CA GLU A 310 19.29 -16.56 23.82
C GLU A 310 18.22 -17.39 24.52
N LYS A 311 17.29 -16.74 25.24
CA LYS A 311 16.08 -17.43 25.68
C LYS A 311 15.13 -17.52 24.49
N GLU A 312 14.83 -18.75 24.09
CA GLU A 312 13.82 -19.04 23.07
C GLU A 312 12.50 -19.40 23.73
N VAL A 313 11.44 -18.69 23.38
CA VAL A 313 10.08 -18.98 23.85
C VAL A 313 9.19 -19.22 22.65
N ALA A 314 8.66 -20.44 22.55
CA ALA A 314 7.66 -20.76 21.55
C ALA A 314 6.30 -20.19 21.97
N VAL A 315 5.69 -19.40 21.10
CA VAL A 315 4.37 -18.79 21.31
C VAL A 315 3.48 -19.00 20.08
N THR A 316 2.17 -18.97 20.28
CA THR A 316 1.18 -19.04 19.21
C THR A 316 0.45 -17.70 19.11
N ILE A 317 0.41 -17.09 17.93
CA ILE A 317 -0.35 -15.86 17.69
C ILE A 317 -1.85 -16.14 17.83
N GLN A 318 -2.51 -15.35 18.68
CA GLN A 318 -3.94 -15.46 19.00
C GLN A 318 -4.78 -14.33 18.39
N GLY A 319 -4.21 -13.15 18.20
CA GLY A 319 -4.99 -12.00 17.78
C GLY A 319 -4.23 -10.68 17.94
N LEU A 320 -4.98 -9.63 18.20
CA LEU A 320 -4.45 -8.31 18.53
C LEU A 320 -4.80 -7.94 19.96
N THR A 321 -3.98 -7.10 20.58
CA THR A 321 -4.36 -6.41 21.82
C THR A 321 -5.25 -5.22 21.50
N SER A 322 -5.88 -4.62 22.52
CA SER A 322 -6.72 -3.42 22.33
C SER A 322 -5.96 -2.23 21.73
N SER A 323 -4.63 -2.19 21.92
CA SER A 323 -3.73 -1.20 21.34
C SER A 323 -3.27 -1.56 19.92
N GLY A 324 -3.67 -2.73 19.42
CA GLY A 324 -3.34 -3.21 18.08
C GLY A 324 -1.99 -3.90 17.96
N TYR A 325 -1.37 -4.32 19.06
CA TYR A 325 -0.15 -5.13 19.01
C TYR A 325 -0.49 -6.61 18.83
N LEU A 326 0.45 -7.43 18.36
CA LEU A 326 0.18 -8.87 18.24
C LEU A 326 0.10 -9.48 19.63
N LEU A 327 -0.99 -10.22 19.87
CA LEU A 327 -1.18 -11.02 21.06
C LEU A 327 -0.79 -12.46 20.76
N ALA A 328 0.10 -13.02 21.57
CA ALA A 328 0.51 -14.41 21.51
C ALA A 328 0.39 -15.09 22.87
N ILE A 329 0.27 -16.42 22.86
CA ILE A 329 0.24 -17.25 24.07
C ILE A 329 1.38 -18.27 24.04
N GLY A 330 2.14 -18.36 25.13
CA GLY A 330 3.18 -19.38 25.33
C GLY A 330 2.58 -20.75 25.66
N GLU A 331 3.41 -21.79 25.60
CA GLU A 331 3.00 -23.15 26.03
C GLU A 331 2.67 -23.22 27.52
N ASP A 332 3.17 -22.26 28.31
CA ASP A 332 2.89 -22.06 29.72
C ASP A 332 1.63 -21.23 30.00
N ASN A 333 0.82 -20.95 28.96
CA ASN A 333 -0.34 -20.06 28.97
C ASN A 333 -0.04 -18.59 29.32
N GLN A 334 1.23 -18.16 29.32
CA GLN A 334 1.55 -16.74 29.48
C GLN A 334 1.22 -15.96 28.22
N LEU A 335 0.70 -14.74 28.40
CA LEU A 335 0.39 -13.83 27.30
C LEU A 335 1.61 -12.97 26.97
N TYR A 336 1.87 -12.81 25.68
CA TYR A 336 2.95 -11.99 25.14
C TYR A 336 2.37 -10.94 24.20
N GLU A 337 2.71 -9.67 24.43
CA GLU A 337 2.40 -8.55 23.54
C GLU A 337 3.63 -8.23 22.68
N LEU A 338 3.49 -8.26 21.35
CA LEU A 338 4.59 -8.11 20.40
C LEU A 338 4.44 -6.83 19.58
N HIS A 339 5.43 -5.95 19.70
CA HIS A 339 5.46 -4.64 19.04
C HIS A 339 6.14 -4.67 17.65
N PRO A 340 5.72 -3.82 16.70
CA PRO A 340 6.25 -3.84 15.34
C PRO A 340 7.64 -3.20 15.20
N ASP A 341 7.98 -2.22 16.04
CA ASP A 341 9.27 -1.50 15.98
C ASP A 341 10.29 -2.01 17.01
N GLY A 342 9.81 -2.65 18.09
CA GLY A 342 10.64 -3.32 19.09
C GLY A 342 11.06 -4.74 18.72
N ASN A 343 10.59 -5.27 17.58
CA ASN A 343 10.92 -6.63 17.14
C ASN A 343 11.36 -6.67 15.66
N SER A 344 12.28 -7.57 15.32
CA SER A 344 12.50 -8.05 13.96
C SER A 344 11.64 -9.29 13.72
N LEU A 345 10.79 -9.25 12.70
CA LEU A 345 9.79 -10.29 12.44
C LEU A 345 10.08 -11.02 11.12
N ASP A 346 10.44 -12.30 11.21
CA ASP A 346 10.52 -13.22 10.07
C ASP A 346 9.44 -14.30 10.21
N PHE A 347 8.20 -13.92 9.90
CA PHE A 347 7.04 -14.80 9.97
C PHE A 347 7.18 -16.06 9.10
N PHE A 348 7.86 -15.98 7.96
CA PHE A 348 8.01 -17.13 7.07
C PHE A 348 8.97 -18.19 7.63
N LYS A 349 9.86 -17.79 8.54
CA LYS A 349 10.69 -18.71 9.33
C LYS A 349 10.15 -18.97 10.73
N GLY A 350 8.97 -18.42 11.07
CA GLY A 350 8.39 -18.53 12.40
C GLY A 350 9.25 -17.88 13.50
N LEU A 351 9.92 -16.76 13.20
CA LEU A 351 10.89 -16.15 14.11
C LEU A 351 10.59 -14.69 14.44
N ILE A 352 10.68 -14.34 15.72
CA ILE A 352 10.53 -13.00 16.27
C ILE A 352 11.75 -12.71 17.16
N ARG A 353 12.50 -11.64 16.86
CA ARG A 353 13.64 -11.22 17.68
C ARG A 353 13.36 -9.88 18.33
N ARG A 354 13.55 -9.77 19.63
CA ARG A 354 13.44 -8.48 20.32
C ARG A 354 14.66 -7.61 19.99
N LYS A 355 14.44 -6.36 19.59
CA LYS A 355 15.51 -5.37 19.44
C LYS A 355 15.74 -4.71 20.80
N LEU A 356 17.00 -4.67 21.23
CA LEU A 356 17.43 -3.95 22.43
C LEU A 356 17.42 -2.44 22.23
#